data_AF-A0A7Z9WGQ6-F1
#
_entry.id   AF-A0A7Z9WGQ6-F1
#
_cell.length_a   1.000
_cell.length_b   1.000
_cell.length_c   1.000
_cell.angle_alpha   90.00
_cell.angle_beta   90.00
_cell.angle_gamma   90.00
#
_symmetry.space_group_name_H-M   'P 1'
#
loop_
_entity.id
_entity.type
_entity.pdbx_description
1 polymer ?
#
loop_
_entity_poly.entity_id
_entity_poly.type
_entity_poly.pdbx_seq_one_letter_code
_entity_poly.pdbx_strand_id
1 'polypeptide(L)'
;MEPALSQAQRVLSFAANFYHELLTRNVKRFKEIYEYAEKSKIIRGDVKNFRIGFCPSWEDTDYQGRALVKHHCEEFRTYPAFLSKIVQMGLIKEDITKAGQDICDRLFDTLAGCITFPVYDTEGKIQGVVGRNILESTWMSVGIEFPKWLYGIHKMQYDIQDKGCVILVETIFDFFSFYDII
;
A
#
# COMPACT_ATOMS: atom_id res chain seq x y z
N MET A 1 8.50 24.70 7.10
CA MET A 1 9.15 24.02 5.96
C MET A 1 9.01 22.54 6.23
N GLU A 2 8.18 21.80 5.47
CA GLU A 2 8.04 20.36 5.68
C GLU A 2 9.41 19.69 5.50
N PRO A 3 9.84 18.79 6.41
CA PRO A 3 11.09 18.06 6.22
C PRO A 3 10.99 17.21 4.96
N ALA A 4 11.99 17.31 4.08
CA ALA A 4 12.01 16.54 2.85
C ALA A 4 11.93 15.02 3.14
N LEU A 5 11.07 14.31 2.40
CA LEU A 5 10.98 12.85 2.48
C LEU A 5 12.35 12.22 2.17
N SER A 6 12.74 11.23 2.97
CA SER A 6 13.90 10.39 2.67
C SER A 6 13.68 9.62 1.37
N GLN A 7 14.75 9.11 0.75
CA GLN A 7 14.64 8.33 -0.48
C GLN A 7 13.73 7.10 -0.31
N ALA A 8 13.80 6.42 0.84
CA ALA A 8 12.92 5.30 1.17
C ALA A 8 11.44 5.73 1.18
N GLN A 9 11.14 6.84 1.85
CA GLN A 9 9.79 7.37 1.95
C GLN A 9 9.24 7.83 0.60
N ARG A 10 10.09 8.37 -0.28
CA ARG A 10 9.71 8.72 -1.66
C ARG A 10 9.32 7.50 -2.48
N VAL A 11 10.10 6.41 -2.37
CA VAL A 11 9.80 5.15 -3.05
C VAL A 11 8.52 4.50 -2.54
N LEU A 12 8.31 4.50 -1.23
CA LEU A 12 7.07 4.00 -0.62
C LEU A 12 5.86 4.85 -1.05
N SER A 13 5.99 6.17 -1.04
CA SER A 13 4.94 7.10 -1.49
C SER A 13 4.62 6.87 -2.97
N PHE A 14 5.63 6.69 -3.81
CA PHE A 14 5.46 6.36 -5.22
C PHE A 14 4.60 5.10 -5.42
N ALA A 15 4.94 3.99 -4.76
CA ALA A 15 4.18 2.75 -4.91
C ALA A 15 2.76 2.84 -4.31
N ALA A 16 2.61 3.47 -3.14
CA ALA A 16 1.32 3.72 -2.54
C ALA A 16 0.39 4.54 -3.46
N ASN A 17 0.93 5.61 -4.06
CA ASN A 17 0.17 6.43 -5.00
C ASN A 17 -0.18 5.64 -6.26
N PHE A 18 0.76 4.84 -6.79
CA PHE A 18 0.48 3.96 -7.93
C PHE A 18 -0.71 3.02 -7.65
N TYR A 19 -0.70 2.28 -6.54
CA TYR A 19 -1.80 1.37 -6.21
C TYR A 19 -3.13 2.09 -5.95
N HIS A 20 -3.06 3.28 -5.35
CA HIS A 20 -4.23 4.14 -5.12
C HIS A 20 -4.83 4.64 -6.45
N GLU A 21 -4.00 5.16 -7.35
CA GLU A 21 -4.43 5.61 -8.67
C GLU A 21 -4.96 4.45 -9.51
N LEU A 22 -4.30 3.29 -9.45
CA LEU A 22 -4.75 2.09 -10.14
C LEU A 22 -6.16 1.71 -9.71
N LEU A 23 -6.43 1.66 -8.40
CA LEU A 23 -7.75 1.37 -7.86
C LEU A 23 -8.78 2.43 -8.27
N THR A 24 -8.48 3.70 -8.02
CA THR A 24 -9.45 4.80 -8.16
C THR A 24 -9.76 5.19 -9.60
N ARG A 25 -8.82 4.99 -10.54
CA ARG A 25 -9.05 5.24 -11.96
C ARG A 25 -9.78 4.10 -12.66
N ASN A 26 -9.84 2.91 -12.05
CA ASN A 26 -10.42 1.70 -12.65
C ASN A 26 -11.61 1.16 -11.85
N VAL A 27 -12.50 2.03 -11.36
CA VAL A 27 -13.63 1.69 -10.48
C VAL A 27 -14.48 0.54 -11.01
N LYS A 28 -14.80 0.54 -12.31
CA LYS A 28 -15.63 -0.51 -12.92
C LYS A 28 -14.95 -1.88 -12.90
N ARG A 29 -13.63 -1.90 -13.13
CA ARG A 29 -12.84 -3.13 -13.16
C ARG A 29 -12.67 -3.69 -11.76
N PHE A 30 -12.38 -2.84 -10.77
CA PHE A 30 -12.14 -3.26 -9.39
C PHE A 30 -13.40 -3.18 -8.51
N LYS A 31 -14.59 -3.39 -9.09
CA LYS A 31 -15.87 -3.34 -8.36
C LYS A 31 -15.88 -4.24 -7.13
N GLU A 32 -15.39 -5.46 -7.27
CA GLU A 32 -15.32 -6.44 -6.18
C GLU A 32 -14.42 -5.99 -5.02
N ILE A 33 -13.40 -5.20 -5.31
CA ILE A 33 -12.50 -4.62 -4.29
C ILE A 33 -13.22 -3.55 -3.49
N TYR A 34 -14.05 -2.73 -4.14
CA TYR A 34 -14.92 -1.77 -3.45
C TYR A 34 -15.98 -2.49 -2.61
N GLU A 35 -16.59 -3.55 -3.14
CA GLU A 35 -17.56 -4.35 -2.37
C GLU A 35 -16.91 -5.03 -1.16
N TYR A 36 -15.67 -5.50 -1.29
CA TYR A 36 -14.89 -6.01 -0.16
C TYR A 36 -14.60 -4.92 0.88
N ALA A 37 -14.14 -3.75 0.43
CA ALA A 37 -13.86 -2.62 1.31
C ALA A 37 -15.12 -2.18 2.09
N GLU A 38 -16.26 -2.08 1.42
CA GLU A 38 -17.55 -1.70 2.05
C GLU A 38 -18.00 -2.74 3.09
N LYS A 39 -17.82 -4.05 2.83
CA LYS A 39 -18.07 -5.11 3.83
C LYS A 39 -17.20 -4.94 5.07
N SER A 40 -15.97 -4.44 4.90
CA SER A 40 -15.03 -4.11 5.97
C SER A 40 -15.18 -2.68 6.52
N LYS A 41 -16.33 -2.03 6.29
CA LYS A 41 -16.66 -0.68 6.79
C LYS A 41 -15.78 0.45 6.26
N ILE A 42 -15.07 0.22 5.14
CA ILE A 42 -14.31 1.25 4.46
C ILE A 42 -15.21 1.85 3.37
N ILE A 43 -15.58 3.12 3.51
CA ILE A 43 -16.38 3.81 2.51
C ILE A 43 -15.50 4.44 1.42
N ARG A 44 -16.10 4.86 0.30
CA ARG A 44 -15.36 5.51 -0.80
C ARG A 44 -14.60 6.77 -0.38
N GLY A 45 -15.12 7.50 0.61
CA GLY A 45 -14.45 8.65 1.20
C GLY A 45 -13.10 8.27 1.82
N ASP A 46 -13.08 7.17 2.57
CA ASP A 46 -11.88 6.64 3.22
C ASP A 46 -10.82 6.20 2.21
N VAL A 47 -11.25 5.56 1.13
CA VAL A 47 -10.34 5.12 0.05
C VAL A 47 -9.50 6.30 -0.44
N LYS A 48 -10.12 7.47 -0.59
CA LYS A 48 -9.43 8.72 -0.95
C LYS A 48 -8.65 9.31 0.22
N ASN A 49 -9.26 9.43 1.40
CA ASN A 49 -8.69 10.12 2.55
C ASN A 49 -7.43 9.45 3.12
N PHE A 50 -7.39 8.11 3.06
CA PHE A 50 -6.30 7.26 3.55
C PHE A 50 -5.42 6.69 2.43
N ARG A 51 -5.65 7.10 1.17
CA ARG A 51 -4.93 6.63 -0.02
C ARG A 51 -4.90 5.10 -0.11
N ILE A 52 -6.04 4.47 0.16
CA ILE A 52 -6.18 3.03 0.05
C ILE A 52 -6.06 2.66 -1.43
N GLY A 53 -5.25 1.66 -1.72
CA GLY A 53 -4.99 1.20 -3.08
C GLY A 53 -5.26 -0.28 -3.23
N PHE A 54 -5.06 -0.80 -4.45
CA PHE A 54 -5.16 -2.22 -4.72
C PHE A 54 -3.99 -2.68 -5.58
N CYS A 55 -3.39 -3.81 -5.18
CA CYS A 55 -2.36 -4.50 -5.94
C CYS A 55 -2.99 -5.78 -6.53
N PRO A 56 -3.21 -5.84 -7.86
CA PRO A 56 -3.84 -6.99 -8.51
C PRO A 56 -3.12 -8.32 -8.25
N SER A 57 -3.90 -9.40 -8.21
CA SER A 57 -3.40 -10.75 -7.88
C SER A 57 -2.75 -11.45 -9.07
N TRP A 58 -2.24 -12.66 -8.83
CA TRP A 58 -1.65 -13.51 -9.88
C TRP A 58 -2.67 -14.02 -10.89
N GLU A 59 -3.92 -14.14 -10.47
CA GLU A 59 -5.06 -14.55 -11.29
C GLU A 59 -5.59 -13.41 -12.17
N ASP A 60 -5.21 -12.16 -11.88
CA ASP A 60 -5.54 -11.02 -12.74
C ASP A 60 -4.87 -11.18 -14.10
N THR A 61 -5.67 -11.25 -15.17
CA THR A 61 -5.17 -11.54 -16.52
C THR A 61 -4.29 -10.43 -17.09
N ASP A 62 -4.50 -9.18 -16.68
CA ASP A 62 -3.78 -8.04 -17.25
C ASP A 62 -2.42 -7.88 -16.56
N TYR A 63 -2.39 -8.03 -15.24
CA TYR A 63 -1.18 -7.75 -14.44
C TYR A 63 -0.48 -9.00 -13.95
N GLN A 64 -1.19 -10.07 -13.61
CA GLN A 64 -0.64 -11.33 -13.13
C GLN A 64 0.38 -11.10 -12.00
N GLY A 65 -0.03 -10.38 -10.95
CA GLY A 65 0.81 -10.06 -9.78
C GLY A 65 1.96 -9.10 -10.04
N ARG A 66 1.97 -8.41 -11.18
CA ARG A 66 3.10 -7.57 -11.65
C ARG A 66 2.66 -6.18 -12.06
N ALA A 67 1.69 -5.57 -11.37
CA ALA A 67 1.10 -4.31 -11.81
C ALA A 67 2.11 -3.15 -11.77
N LEU A 68 2.84 -3.01 -10.67
CA LEU A 68 3.89 -2.00 -10.49
C LEU A 68 5.05 -2.25 -11.45
N VAL A 69 5.46 -3.52 -11.60
CA VAL A 69 6.52 -3.94 -12.53
C VAL A 69 6.16 -3.63 -13.98
N LYS A 70 4.98 -4.05 -14.45
CA LYS A 70 4.58 -3.88 -15.86
C LYS A 70 4.46 -2.40 -16.23
N HIS A 71 3.95 -1.55 -15.34
CA HIS A 71 3.80 -0.12 -15.63
C HIS A 71 5.12 0.64 -15.63
N HIS A 72 6.11 0.22 -14.83
CA HIS A 72 7.36 0.96 -14.65
C HIS A 72 8.59 0.20 -15.14
N CYS A 73 8.38 -0.76 -16.03
CA CYS A 73 9.43 -1.65 -16.52
C CYS A 73 10.57 -0.86 -17.20
N GLU A 74 10.23 0.11 -18.05
CA GLU A 74 11.24 0.93 -18.74
C GLU A 74 12.01 1.82 -17.76
N GLU A 75 11.32 2.41 -16.78
CA GLU A 75 11.96 3.20 -15.73
C GLU A 75 12.90 2.33 -14.88
N PHE A 76 12.55 1.08 -14.61
CA PHE A 76 13.42 0.16 -13.88
C PHE A 76 14.67 -0.23 -14.67
N ARG A 77 14.54 -0.41 -15.99
CA ARG A 77 15.70 -0.61 -16.88
C ARG A 77 16.57 0.63 -16.95
N THR A 78 15.96 1.80 -17.04
CA THR A 78 16.67 3.09 -17.19
C THR A 78 17.34 3.55 -15.89
N TYR A 79 16.73 3.27 -14.74
CA TYR A 79 17.19 3.72 -13.43
C TYR A 79 17.40 2.54 -12.46
N PRO A 80 18.49 1.75 -12.60
CA PRO A 80 18.75 0.60 -11.75
C PRO A 80 18.84 0.92 -10.25
N ALA A 81 19.31 2.12 -9.90
CA ALA A 81 19.36 2.59 -8.50
C ALA A 81 17.95 2.75 -7.90
N PHE A 82 16.97 3.16 -8.70
CA PHE A 82 15.57 3.27 -8.29
C PHE A 82 14.97 1.88 -8.08
N LEU A 83 15.18 0.96 -9.02
CA LEU A 83 14.76 -0.44 -8.87
C LEU A 83 15.39 -1.08 -7.63
N SER A 84 16.70 -0.92 -7.42
CA SER A 84 17.41 -1.43 -6.25
C SER A 84 16.76 -0.92 -4.95
N LYS A 85 16.35 0.35 -4.90
CA LYS A 85 15.65 0.89 -3.74
C LYS A 85 14.25 0.31 -3.56
N ILE A 86 13.50 0.10 -4.64
CA ILE A 86 12.18 -0.55 -4.59
C ILE A 86 12.28 -1.97 -4.03
N VAL A 87 13.25 -2.76 -4.51
CA VAL A 87 13.53 -4.11 -4.03
C VAL A 87 13.97 -4.08 -2.57
N GLN A 88 14.85 -3.15 -2.18
CA GLN A 88 15.29 -2.98 -0.79
C GLN A 88 14.11 -2.68 0.15
N MET A 89 13.12 -1.92 -0.30
CA MET A 89 11.90 -1.64 0.48
C MET A 89 10.92 -2.83 0.50
N GLY A 90 11.22 -3.91 -0.21
CA GLY A 90 10.39 -5.11 -0.27
C GLY A 90 9.12 -4.94 -1.08
N LEU A 91 8.98 -3.87 -1.88
CA LEU A 91 7.80 -3.61 -2.71
C LEU A 91 7.68 -4.60 -3.88
N ILE A 92 8.83 -5.05 -4.38
CA ILE A 92 8.97 -6.01 -5.48
C ILE A 92 9.96 -7.08 -5.06
N LYS A 93 9.70 -8.32 -5.47
CA LYS A 93 10.59 -9.47 -5.31
C LYS A 93 11.03 -9.98 -6.66
N GLU A 94 12.15 -10.71 -6.65
CA GLU A 94 12.71 -11.35 -7.83
C GLU A 94 12.51 -12.86 -7.76
N ASP A 95 12.03 -13.43 -8.86
CA ASP A 95 11.94 -14.86 -9.11
C ASP A 95 13.29 -15.35 -9.65
N ILE A 96 14.11 -15.87 -8.74
CA ILE A 96 15.44 -16.39 -9.05
C ILE A 96 15.43 -17.57 -10.01
N THR A 97 14.29 -18.26 -10.17
CA THR A 97 14.17 -19.40 -11.10
C THR A 97 14.17 -18.96 -12.56
N LYS A 98 13.90 -17.68 -12.82
CA LYS A 98 13.90 -17.06 -14.15
C LYS A 98 15.22 -16.35 -14.48
N ALA A 99 16.32 -16.78 -13.86
CA ALA A 99 17.64 -16.24 -14.15
C ALA A 99 17.95 -16.31 -15.66
N GLY A 100 18.41 -15.20 -16.23
CA GLY A 100 18.70 -15.05 -17.66
C GLY A 100 17.54 -14.55 -18.53
N GLN A 101 16.33 -14.42 -17.97
CA GLN A 101 15.22 -13.70 -18.62
C GLN A 101 15.33 -12.19 -18.43
N ASP A 102 14.47 -11.44 -19.13
CA ASP A 102 14.37 -9.99 -18.96
C ASP A 102 14.03 -9.64 -17.50
N ILE A 103 14.58 -8.52 -17.03
CA ILE A 103 14.45 -8.09 -15.64
C ILE A 103 12.99 -7.90 -15.23
N CYS A 104 12.09 -7.49 -16.12
CA CYS A 104 10.69 -7.30 -15.77
C CYS A 104 9.91 -8.62 -15.71
N ASP A 105 10.38 -9.68 -16.38
CA ASP A 105 9.72 -10.99 -16.35
C ASP A 105 10.02 -11.79 -15.09
N ARG A 106 11.14 -11.49 -14.45
CA ARG A 106 11.55 -12.06 -13.15
C ARG A 106 11.03 -11.27 -11.95
N LEU A 107 10.53 -10.05 -12.12
CA LEU A 107 10.08 -9.22 -11.00
C LEU A 107 8.57 -9.36 -10.77
N PHE A 108 8.15 -9.27 -9.52
CA PHE A 108 6.74 -9.28 -9.14
C PHE A 108 6.43 -8.48 -7.88
N ASP A 109 5.20 -7.99 -7.80
CA ASP A 109 4.74 -7.12 -6.73
C ASP A 109 4.57 -7.96 -5.45
N THR A 110 5.24 -7.57 -4.36
CA THR A 110 5.15 -8.31 -3.09
C THR A 110 3.74 -8.34 -2.53
N LEU A 111 2.96 -7.29 -2.78
CA LEU A 111 1.59 -7.12 -2.28
C LEU A 111 0.52 -7.66 -3.24
N ALA A 112 0.87 -8.49 -4.23
CA ALA A 112 -0.09 -9.06 -5.18
C ALA A 112 -1.32 -9.66 -4.48
N GLY A 113 -2.51 -9.26 -4.93
CA GLY A 113 -3.80 -9.68 -4.38
C GLY A 113 -4.26 -8.90 -3.14
N CYS A 114 -3.54 -7.87 -2.72
CA CYS A 114 -3.87 -7.10 -1.53
C CYS A 114 -4.61 -5.79 -1.81
N ILE A 115 -5.61 -5.49 -0.98
CA ILE A 115 -5.96 -4.09 -0.70
C ILE A 115 -4.85 -3.50 0.19
N THR A 116 -4.42 -2.27 -0.10
CA THR A 116 -3.20 -1.68 0.45
C THR A 116 -3.50 -0.43 1.26
N PHE A 117 -2.80 -0.30 2.38
CA PHE A 117 -2.96 0.75 3.39
C PHE A 117 -1.59 1.39 3.64
N PRO A 118 -1.33 2.58 3.10
CA PRO A 118 -0.13 3.34 3.43
C PRO A 118 -0.13 3.70 4.92
N VAL A 119 1.00 3.49 5.60
CA VAL A 119 1.18 3.78 7.02
C VAL A 119 2.03 5.03 7.16
N TYR A 120 1.59 5.99 7.96
CA TYR A 120 2.26 7.27 8.17
C TYR A 120 2.60 7.47 9.64
N ASP A 121 3.72 8.13 9.92
CA ASP A 121 4.06 8.60 11.26
C ASP A 121 3.22 9.82 11.67
N THR A 122 3.41 10.31 12.90
CA THR A 122 2.70 11.49 13.42
C THR A 122 2.96 12.77 12.63
N GLU A 123 4.02 12.82 11.83
CA GLU A 123 4.34 13.97 10.97
C GLU A 123 3.76 13.81 9.56
N GLY A 124 2.99 12.74 9.29
CA GLY A 124 2.43 12.46 7.99
C GLY A 124 3.43 11.91 6.98
N LYS A 125 4.60 11.42 7.41
CA LYS A 125 5.59 10.80 6.52
C LYS A 125 5.33 9.30 6.44
N ILE A 126 5.26 8.78 5.22
CA ILE A 126 5.01 7.36 4.99
C ILE A 126 6.16 6.51 5.55
N GLN A 127 5.82 5.51 6.35
CA GLN A 127 6.77 4.56 6.94
C GLN A 127 6.70 3.19 6.25
N GLY A 128 5.64 2.92 5.50
CA GLY A 128 5.52 1.71 4.69
C GLY A 128 4.11 1.49 4.19
N VAL A 129 3.85 0.28 3.70
CA VAL A 129 2.54 -0.12 3.21
C VAL A 129 2.18 -1.47 3.81
N VAL A 130 0.96 -1.56 4.35
CA VAL A 130 0.36 -2.81 4.80
C VAL A 130 -0.62 -3.28 3.74
N GLY A 131 -0.59 -4.57 3.40
CA GLY A 131 -1.54 -5.21 2.50
C GLY A 131 -2.39 -6.24 3.22
N ARG A 132 -3.68 -6.29 2.90
CA ARG A 132 -4.58 -7.39 3.26
C ARG A 132 -4.86 -8.22 2.03
N ASN A 133 -4.38 -9.46 1.99
CA ASN A 133 -4.74 -10.40 0.92
C ASN A 133 -6.23 -10.74 1.05
N ILE A 134 -6.98 -10.49 -0.01
CA ILE A 134 -8.44 -10.59 0.00
C ILE A 134 -8.91 -12.06 0.03
N LEU A 135 -8.17 -12.95 -0.62
CA LEU A 135 -8.51 -14.38 -0.73
C LEU A 135 -8.03 -15.16 0.49
N GLU A 136 -6.76 -14.99 0.85
CA GLU A 136 -6.13 -15.74 1.94
C GLU A 136 -6.45 -15.19 3.32
N SER A 137 -6.99 -13.97 3.39
CA SER A 137 -7.23 -13.33 4.67
C SER A 137 -5.98 -13.26 5.55
N THR A 138 -4.85 -12.89 4.92
CA THR A 138 -3.53 -12.69 5.55
C THR A 138 -3.08 -11.23 5.45
N TRP A 139 -2.30 -10.77 6.42
CA TRP A 139 -1.69 -9.43 6.42
C TRP A 139 -0.23 -9.51 6.01
N MET A 140 0.22 -8.55 5.21
CA MET A 140 1.61 -8.40 4.77
C MET A 140 2.04 -6.95 4.93
N SER A 141 3.34 -6.71 5.07
CA SER A 141 3.89 -5.35 5.16
C SER A 141 5.18 -5.22 4.37
N VAL A 142 5.43 -4.01 3.86
CA VAL A 142 6.64 -3.63 3.12
C VAL A 142 7.12 -2.26 3.60
N GLY A 143 8.44 -2.10 3.69
CA GLY A 143 9.09 -0.88 4.19
C GLY A 143 8.95 -0.63 5.70
N ILE A 144 8.19 -1.45 6.42
CA ILE A 144 7.88 -1.24 7.84
C ILE A 144 8.84 -2.03 8.75
N GLU A 145 9.45 -1.34 9.71
CA GLU A 145 10.07 -1.98 10.87
C GLU A 145 9.06 -2.10 12.01
N PHE A 146 8.67 -3.33 12.35
CA PHE A 146 7.94 -3.59 13.60
C PHE A 146 8.85 -3.33 14.81
N PRO A 147 8.32 -2.81 15.94
CA PRO A 147 6.91 -2.49 16.24
C PRO A 147 6.55 -0.99 16.15
N LYS A 148 7.17 -0.21 15.27
CA LYS A 148 7.23 1.27 15.40
C LYS A 148 6.06 2.07 14.79
N TRP A 149 4.86 1.51 14.65
CA TRP A 149 3.78 2.20 13.91
C TRP A 149 2.38 1.95 14.47
N LEU A 150 1.51 2.95 14.29
CA LEU A 150 0.08 2.90 14.60
C LEU A 150 -0.68 3.43 13.38
N TYR A 151 -1.55 2.60 12.80
CA TYR A 151 -2.33 3.02 11.64
C TYR A 151 -3.27 4.18 12.00
N GLY A 152 -3.44 5.14 11.08
CA GLY A 152 -4.34 6.28 11.26
C GLY A 152 -3.83 7.39 12.20
N ILE A 153 -2.71 7.22 12.92
CA ILE A 153 -2.25 8.19 13.94
C ILE A 153 -2.10 9.62 13.40
N HIS A 154 -1.57 9.77 12.18
CA HIS A 154 -1.40 11.07 11.51
C HIS A 154 -2.72 11.79 11.22
N LYS A 155 -3.84 11.05 11.11
CA LYS A 155 -5.18 11.61 10.91
C LYS A 155 -5.88 11.89 12.23
N MET A 156 -5.53 11.19 13.30
CA MET A 156 -6.14 11.33 14.62
C MET A 156 -5.46 12.38 15.50
N GLN A 157 -4.35 12.99 15.07
CA GLN A 157 -3.55 13.87 15.94
C GLN A 157 -4.36 15.01 16.56
N TYR A 158 -5.27 15.62 15.79
CA TYR A 158 -6.16 16.67 16.30
C TYR A 158 -7.11 16.13 17.36
N ASP A 159 -7.82 15.03 17.08
CA ASP A 159 -8.77 14.43 18.01
C ASP A 159 -8.11 13.95 19.30
N ILE A 160 -6.88 13.42 19.21
CA ILE A 160 -6.10 13.01 20.39
C ILE A 160 -5.77 14.22 21.27
N GLN A 161 -5.41 15.35 20.66
CA GLN A 161 -5.11 16.58 21.40
C GLN A 161 -6.37 17.19 22.02
N ASP A 162 -7.49 17.18 21.30
CA ASP A 162 -8.76 17.76 21.75
C ASP A 162 -9.44 16.91 22.83
N LYS A 163 -9.54 15.60 22.60
CA LYS A 163 -10.25 14.66 23.50
C LYS A 163 -9.37 14.12 24.63
N GLY A 164 -8.05 14.22 24.50
CA GLY A 164 -7.09 13.74 25.50
C GLY A 164 -7.11 12.21 25.71
N CYS A 165 -7.64 11.45 24.75
CA CYS A 165 -7.78 10.01 24.82
C CYS A 165 -7.43 9.33 23.48
N VAL A 166 -7.05 8.05 23.57
CA VAL A 166 -6.76 7.19 22.41
C VAL A 166 -7.48 5.88 22.60
N ILE A 167 -8.20 5.43 21.58
CA ILE A 167 -8.73 4.08 21.50
C ILE A 167 -7.78 3.27 20.61
N LEU A 168 -7.17 2.24 21.19
CA LEU A 168 -6.36 1.29 20.45
C LEU A 168 -7.23 0.09 20.06
N VAL A 169 -7.18 -0.27 18.79
CA VAL A 169 -7.93 -1.38 18.20
C VAL A 169 -6.97 -2.37 17.55
N GLU A 170 -7.41 -3.62 17.41
CA GLU A 170 -6.56 -4.73 16.96
C GLU A 170 -6.18 -4.62 15.48
N THR A 171 -7.14 -4.25 14.62
CA THR A 171 -6.93 -4.26 13.17
C THR A 171 -7.25 -2.93 12.50
N ILE A 172 -6.73 -2.76 11.27
CA ILE A 172 -7.06 -1.61 10.41
C ILE A 172 -8.56 -1.57 10.10
N PHE A 173 -9.23 -2.72 9.98
CA PHE A 173 -10.68 -2.76 9.74
C PHE A 173 -11.48 -2.33 10.98
N ASP A 174 -11.02 -2.68 12.18
CA ASP A 174 -11.61 -2.15 13.40
C ASP A 174 -11.45 -0.63 13.45
N PHE A 175 -10.27 -0.10 13.06
CA PHE A 175 -10.07 1.34 12.98
C PHE A 175 -11.13 2.02 12.12
N PHE A 176 -11.41 1.52 10.92
CA PHE A 176 -12.47 2.10 10.06
C PHE A 176 -13.87 1.90 10.63
N SER A 177 -14.09 0.81 11.37
CA SER A 177 -15.38 0.58 12.05
C SER A 177 -15.67 1.60 13.15
N PHE A 178 -14.63 2.19 13.77
CA PHE A 178 -14.76 3.23 14.80
C PHE A 178 -14.58 4.65 14.27
N TYR A 179 -13.86 4.82 13.16
CA TYR A 179 -13.46 6.14 12.64
C TYR A 179 -14.66 7.06 12.39
N ASP A 180 -15.77 6.53 11.87
CA ASP A 180 -16.98 7.32 11.59
C ASP A 180 -17.92 7.52 12.80
N ILE A 181 -17.61 6.91 13.95
CA ILE A 181 -18.47 6.97 15.15
C ILE A 181 -18.00 8.08 16.12
N ILE A 182 -16.76 8.52 16.01
CA ILE A 182 -16.04 9.36 16.98
C ILE A 182 -15.88 10.79 16.46
#